data_AF-A0A0R2DEQ5-F1
#
_entry.id   AF-A0A0R2DEQ5-F1
#
_cell.length_a   1.000
_cell.length_b   1.000
_cell.length_c   1.000
_cell.angle_alpha   90.00
_cell.angle_beta   90.00
_cell.angle_gamma   90.00
#
_symmetry.space_group_name_H-M   'P 1'
#
loop_
_entity.id
_entity.type
_entity.pdbx_description
1 polymer ?
#
loop_
_entity_poly.entity_id
_entity_poly.type
_entity_poly.pdbx_seq_one_letter_code
_entity_poly.pdbx_strand_id
1 'polypeptide(L)'
;MGNVAVQNLIGNVNFGTNIIEELLDKDISYIQNITNIAGSSFVSGGSSRENKVVFGDGIDIDISNPNRPMVNGVYIDHLLAQEVYQDQMGQNYIDFDAEFARLKKVNQQLAESNSTASYDVSDFPDQNNRVIDVSDMKPNADNKIIINITADMLAGNTPLTIAGLSPEESGTTVIINVDTQGQADLKLNSQIKIKYSDGSDRNNQETEDFGDNHLLWNFYDSTASDKQYGGTMTIDAPFQGSILAPSAEIIANQNLDGNIIADKVVINAESHRWDLQDHTDEEEDGDGNELEIAVPLPGIDVQFPEEPNTETPDTENPDTENPGTEIPGEPNEGTDEGEEDLYEHERPDYEDNFEDDLIDFESESPSEAHADEEALLNRVDAAIAQARADGNAALVARLEAVRGDILAALGLSDGLPQTGEAADNWLRIVGLALAGGVLSTFGITRRRRHN
;
A
#
# COMPACT_ATOMS: atom_id res chain seq x y z
N MET A 1 5.10 -13.65 -4.79
CA MET A 1 3.72 -13.18 -5.06
C MET A 1 3.52 -11.79 -4.43
N GLY A 2 2.42 -11.07 -4.68
CA GLY A 2 2.12 -9.78 -4.02
C GLY A 2 1.09 -9.90 -2.89
N ASN A 3 1.04 -8.91 -1.99
CA ASN A 3 0.00 -8.79 -0.96
C ASN A 3 -1.37 -8.40 -1.56
N VAL A 4 -2.42 -8.45 -0.73
CA VAL A 4 -3.80 -8.25 -1.22
C VAL A 4 -4.63 -7.32 -0.33
N ALA A 5 -5.41 -6.46 -0.97
CA ALA A 5 -6.52 -5.73 -0.36
C ALA A 5 -7.79 -6.03 -1.16
N VAL A 6 -8.69 -6.88 -0.63
CA VAL A 6 -9.85 -7.37 -1.37
C VAL A 6 -11.14 -7.38 -0.55
N GLN A 7 -12.24 -6.99 -1.20
CA GLN A 7 -13.56 -7.11 -0.60
C GLN A 7 -14.00 -8.58 -0.47
N ASN A 8 -13.66 -9.44 -1.43
CA ASN A 8 -13.93 -10.87 -1.38
C ASN A 8 -12.78 -11.68 -2.00
N LEU A 9 -12.20 -12.57 -1.20
CA LEU A 9 -11.09 -13.44 -1.60
C LEU A 9 -11.58 -14.83 -2.06
N ILE A 10 -11.04 -15.28 -3.20
CA ILE A 10 -11.01 -16.69 -3.62
C ILE A 10 -9.54 -17.08 -3.77
N GLY A 11 -8.87 -17.37 -2.65
CA GLY A 11 -7.45 -17.72 -2.60
C GLY A 11 -7.27 -19.23 -2.63
N ASN A 12 -6.55 -19.75 -3.63
CA ASN A 12 -6.23 -21.19 -3.75
C ASN A 12 -4.75 -21.49 -3.54
N VAL A 13 -3.92 -20.45 -3.47
CA VAL A 13 -2.45 -20.50 -3.37
C VAL A 13 -1.98 -19.43 -2.37
N ASN A 14 -0.68 -19.40 -2.10
CA ASN A 14 -0.04 -18.37 -1.29
C ASN A 14 -0.02 -17.00 -2.01
N PHE A 15 -0.01 -15.93 -1.23
CA PHE A 15 0.20 -14.54 -1.63
C PHE A 15 0.99 -13.83 -0.51
N GLY A 16 1.37 -12.58 -0.76
CA GLY A 16 2.35 -11.85 0.07
C GLY A 16 3.75 -11.88 -0.54
N THR A 17 4.56 -10.89 -0.15
CA THR A 17 5.91 -10.67 -0.66
C THR A 17 6.84 -11.73 -0.10
N ASN A 18 7.62 -12.42 -0.94
CA ASN A 18 8.63 -13.36 -0.44
C ASN A 18 9.76 -12.63 0.27
N ILE A 19 10.36 -13.25 1.28
CA ILE A 19 11.53 -12.70 1.98
C ILE A 19 12.79 -13.13 1.25
N ILE A 20 13.60 -12.17 0.79
CA ILE A 20 14.87 -12.38 0.08
C ILE A 20 16.01 -11.79 0.89
N GLU A 21 15.96 -10.49 1.12
CA GLU A 21 16.90 -9.67 1.87
C GLU A 21 16.28 -9.07 3.14
N GLU A 22 14.95 -9.19 3.30
CA GLU A 22 14.18 -8.70 4.45
C GLU A 22 14.18 -7.16 4.56
N LEU A 23 14.10 -6.48 3.40
CA LEU A 23 14.10 -5.01 3.29
C LEU A 23 12.76 -4.36 3.64
N LEU A 24 11.68 -5.14 3.64
CA LEU A 24 10.33 -4.68 3.95
C LEU A 24 10.04 -4.84 5.44
N ASP A 25 9.73 -3.75 6.14
CA ASP A 25 9.39 -3.81 7.57
C ASP A 25 8.03 -4.48 7.82
N LYS A 26 7.06 -4.27 6.93
CA LYS A 26 5.69 -4.76 7.11
C LYS A 26 5.04 -5.21 5.80
N ASP A 27 4.41 -6.39 5.82
CA ASP A 27 3.56 -6.85 4.72
C ASP A 27 2.09 -6.85 5.14
N ILE A 28 1.30 -5.99 4.50
CA ILE A 28 -0.07 -5.69 4.92
C ILE A 28 -1.04 -6.35 3.96
N SER A 29 -2.02 -7.09 4.47
CA SER A 29 -3.13 -7.62 3.68
C SER A 29 -4.47 -7.33 4.35
N TYR A 30 -5.47 -6.93 3.56
CA TYR A 30 -6.85 -6.74 4.02
C TYR A 30 -7.82 -7.63 3.24
N ILE A 31 -8.59 -8.44 3.96
CA ILE A 31 -9.55 -9.38 3.38
C ILE A 31 -10.89 -9.19 4.08
N GLN A 32 -11.81 -8.47 3.45
CA GLN A 32 -13.10 -8.17 4.06
C GLN A 32 -14.03 -9.40 4.12
N ASN A 33 -14.02 -10.24 3.08
CA ASN A 33 -14.79 -11.48 3.02
C ASN A 33 -13.96 -12.62 2.40
N ILE A 34 -14.27 -13.86 2.78
CA ILE A 34 -13.59 -15.06 2.27
C ILE A 34 -14.62 -16.01 1.68
N THR A 35 -14.47 -16.30 0.40
CA THR A 35 -15.12 -17.45 -0.24
C THR A 35 -14.26 -18.71 -0.10
N ASN A 36 -12.94 -18.58 -0.28
CA ASN A 36 -11.98 -19.65 -0.07
C ASN A 36 -10.62 -19.07 0.34
N ILE A 37 -9.90 -19.78 1.21
CA ILE A 37 -8.54 -19.47 1.63
C ILE A 37 -7.77 -20.79 1.84
N ALA A 38 -6.50 -20.81 1.45
CA ALA A 38 -5.62 -21.95 1.70
C ALA A 38 -4.90 -21.77 3.05
N GLY A 39 -4.58 -22.87 3.73
CA GLY A 39 -3.77 -22.79 4.96
C GLY A 39 -2.38 -22.16 4.72
N SER A 40 -1.86 -22.33 3.51
CA SER A 40 -0.60 -21.75 3.05
C SER A 40 -0.76 -20.35 2.45
N SER A 41 -1.86 -19.63 2.69
CA SER A 41 -2.16 -18.40 1.95
C SER A 41 -1.18 -17.24 2.16
N PHE A 42 -0.42 -17.21 3.25
CA PHE A 42 0.52 -16.13 3.55
C PHE A 42 1.98 -16.58 3.46
N VAL A 43 2.87 -15.61 3.31
CA VAL A 43 4.31 -15.76 3.58
C VAL A 43 4.54 -15.39 5.05
N SER A 44 5.33 -16.19 5.78
CA SER A 44 5.66 -15.89 7.17
C SER A 44 6.42 -14.58 7.29
N GLY A 45 6.26 -13.88 8.42
CA GLY A 45 7.18 -12.81 8.80
C GLY A 45 8.61 -13.33 9.02
N GLY A 46 9.52 -12.41 9.33
CA GLY A 46 10.92 -12.68 9.59
C GLY A 46 11.39 -12.17 10.96
N SER A 47 12.67 -11.85 11.05
CA SER A 47 13.32 -11.32 12.25
C SER A 47 13.12 -9.81 12.44
N SER A 48 13.03 -9.06 11.34
CA SER A 48 12.75 -7.63 11.28
C SER A 48 11.44 -7.31 10.57
N ARG A 49 10.93 -8.22 9.72
CA ARG A 49 9.65 -8.05 9.02
C ARG A 49 8.48 -8.68 9.78
N GLU A 50 7.39 -7.95 9.93
CA GLU A 50 6.12 -8.49 10.44
C GLU A 50 4.99 -8.50 9.40
N ASN A 51 4.01 -9.39 9.55
CA ASN A 51 2.77 -9.31 8.80
C ASN A 51 1.71 -8.49 9.57
N LYS A 52 0.87 -7.77 8.82
CA LYS A 52 -0.37 -7.17 9.32
C LYS A 52 -1.53 -7.66 8.47
N VAL A 53 -2.26 -8.67 8.98
CA VAL A 53 -3.39 -9.27 8.26
C VAL A 53 -4.69 -8.86 8.92
N VAL A 54 -5.46 -8.05 8.21
CA VAL A 54 -6.73 -7.51 8.70
C VAL A 54 -7.90 -8.24 8.01
N PHE A 55 -8.82 -8.77 8.81
CA PHE A 55 -10.01 -9.48 8.34
C PHE A 55 -11.29 -8.67 8.60
N GLY A 56 -12.32 -8.87 7.79
CA GLY A 56 -13.64 -8.29 8.04
C GLY A 56 -14.33 -8.85 9.30
N ASP A 57 -15.28 -8.08 9.85
CA ASP A 57 -15.98 -8.39 11.10
C ASP A 57 -16.86 -9.64 11.04
N GLY A 58 -17.23 -10.07 9.82
CA GLY A 58 -18.02 -11.26 9.55
C GLY A 58 -17.22 -12.57 9.46
N ILE A 59 -15.90 -12.53 9.59
CA ILE A 59 -15.02 -13.71 9.48
C ILE A 59 -14.83 -14.36 10.87
N ASP A 60 -14.96 -15.68 10.95
CA ASP A 60 -14.72 -16.41 12.21
C ASP A 60 -13.23 -16.62 12.43
N ILE A 61 -12.71 -16.15 13.57
CA ILE A 61 -11.27 -16.15 13.88
C ILE A 61 -11.05 -16.76 15.27
N ASP A 62 -10.19 -17.77 15.34
CA ASP A 62 -9.70 -18.36 16.58
C ASP A 62 -8.17 -18.25 16.66
N ILE A 63 -7.71 -17.38 17.57
CA ILE A 63 -6.30 -17.11 17.86
C ILE A 63 -5.77 -17.88 19.08
N SER A 64 -6.50 -18.88 19.59
CA SER A 64 -6.09 -19.66 20.76
C SER A 64 -4.78 -20.44 20.55
N ASN A 65 -4.45 -20.75 19.29
CA ASN A 65 -3.13 -21.20 18.90
C ASN A 65 -2.30 -20.01 18.40
N PRO A 66 -1.29 -19.55 19.16
CA PRO A 66 -0.54 -18.35 18.83
C PRO A 66 0.28 -18.48 17.53
N ASN A 67 0.63 -19.70 17.12
CA ASN A 67 1.50 -19.95 15.96
C ASN A 67 0.73 -20.38 14.71
N ARG A 68 -0.59 -20.56 14.83
CA ARG A 68 -1.42 -21.11 13.75
C ARG A 68 -2.88 -20.76 13.99
N PRO A 69 -3.27 -19.49 13.79
CA PRO A 69 -4.64 -19.04 13.96
C PRO A 69 -5.55 -19.77 12.96
N MET A 70 -6.82 -19.93 13.34
CA MET A 70 -7.84 -20.54 12.50
C MET A 70 -8.79 -19.47 11.98
N VAL A 71 -8.96 -19.42 10.67
CA VAL A 71 -9.81 -18.46 9.95
C VAL A 71 -10.87 -19.25 9.18
N ASN A 72 -12.16 -19.03 9.49
CA ASN A 72 -13.29 -19.77 8.92
C ASN A 72 -13.11 -21.31 8.96
N GLY A 73 -12.56 -21.83 10.05
CA GLY A 73 -12.31 -23.27 10.24
C GLY A 73 -11.08 -23.83 9.50
N VAL A 74 -10.29 -22.97 8.85
CA VAL A 74 -9.02 -23.33 8.20
C VAL A 74 -7.87 -22.82 9.05
N TYR A 75 -6.96 -23.70 9.43
CA TYR A 75 -5.72 -23.28 10.09
C TYR A 75 -4.76 -22.64 9.09
N ILE A 76 -4.16 -21.51 9.46
CA ILE A 76 -3.22 -20.76 8.63
C ILE A 76 -1.80 -21.01 9.12
N ASP A 77 -0.96 -21.57 8.27
CA ASP A 77 0.36 -22.14 8.64
C ASP A 77 1.45 -21.07 8.80
N HIS A 78 1.33 -19.94 8.10
CA HIS A 78 2.35 -18.89 8.01
C HIS A 78 1.85 -17.56 8.55
N LEU A 79 1.08 -17.61 9.64
CA LEU A 79 0.52 -16.44 10.28
C LEU A 79 0.54 -16.63 11.79
N LEU A 80 0.97 -15.61 12.52
CA LEU A 80 0.94 -15.61 13.99
C LEU A 80 -0.32 -14.91 14.48
N ALA A 81 -0.81 -15.30 15.66
CA ALA A 81 -1.98 -14.66 16.28
C ALA A 81 -1.81 -13.15 16.48
N GLN A 82 -0.58 -12.69 16.74
CA GLN A 82 -0.26 -11.27 16.93
C GLN A 82 -0.30 -10.45 15.62
N GLU A 83 -0.25 -11.13 14.47
CA GLU A 83 -0.32 -10.52 13.13
C GLU A 83 -1.77 -10.43 12.63
N VAL A 84 -2.74 -10.95 13.39
CA VAL A 84 -4.16 -11.01 13.03
C VAL A 84 -4.93 -9.86 13.65
N TYR A 85 -5.59 -9.10 12.78
CA TYR A 85 -6.47 -7.98 13.12
C TYR A 85 -7.85 -8.22 12.53
N GLN A 86 -8.86 -7.54 13.09
CA GLN A 86 -10.23 -7.66 12.60
C GLN A 86 -10.97 -6.32 12.67
N ASP A 87 -11.78 -6.04 11.66
CA ASP A 87 -12.75 -4.94 11.66
C ASP A 87 -13.71 -5.06 12.86
N GLN A 88 -14.12 -3.91 13.43
CA GLN A 88 -14.97 -3.89 14.62
C GLN A 88 -16.04 -2.81 14.57
N MET A 89 -17.19 -3.10 15.16
CA MET A 89 -18.27 -2.13 15.41
C MET A 89 -18.76 -1.39 14.14
N GLY A 90 -18.72 -2.07 12.99
CA GLY A 90 -19.11 -1.50 11.69
C GLY A 90 -18.10 -0.49 11.12
N GLN A 91 -16.88 -0.47 11.65
CA GLN A 91 -15.74 0.24 11.08
C GLN A 91 -14.88 -0.73 10.28
N ASN A 92 -14.59 -0.37 9.04
CA ASN A 92 -13.76 -1.16 8.13
C ASN A 92 -12.36 -0.55 8.08
N TYR A 93 -11.33 -1.40 8.00
CA TYR A 93 -9.95 -0.99 7.74
C TYR A 93 -9.82 -0.29 6.38
N ILE A 94 -10.52 -0.79 5.35
CA ILE A 94 -10.69 -0.10 4.07
C ILE A 94 -12.18 0.00 3.74
N ASP A 95 -12.66 1.21 3.50
CA ASP A 95 -13.96 1.45 2.87
C ASP A 95 -13.80 1.35 1.34
N PHE A 96 -14.01 0.15 0.80
CA PHE A 96 -13.87 -0.10 -0.64
C PHE A 96 -14.78 0.78 -1.50
N ASP A 97 -15.99 1.10 -1.05
CA ASP A 97 -16.91 1.95 -1.83
C ASP A 97 -16.36 3.38 -1.93
N ALA A 98 -15.90 3.94 -0.80
CA ALA A 98 -15.29 5.26 -0.76
C ALA A 98 -13.97 5.31 -1.55
N GLU A 99 -13.13 4.29 -1.37
CA GLU A 99 -11.82 4.24 -2.02
C GLU A 99 -11.93 4.03 -3.53
N PHE A 100 -12.80 3.13 -4.00
CA PHE A 100 -13.05 3.00 -5.44
C PHE A 100 -13.72 4.24 -6.02
N ALA A 101 -14.58 4.95 -5.28
CA ALA A 101 -15.10 6.23 -5.73
C ALA A 101 -13.99 7.30 -5.88
N ARG A 102 -12.97 7.28 -5.02
CA ARG A 102 -11.77 8.13 -5.12
C ARG A 102 -10.92 7.73 -6.33
N LEU A 103 -10.58 6.44 -6.46
CA LEU A 103 -9.74 5.90 -7.54
C LEU A 103 -10.36 6.10 -8.92
N LYS A 104 -11.69 6.00 -9.06
CA LYS A 104 -12.40 6.33 -10.31
C LYS A 104 -12.24 7.81 -10.70
N LYS A 105 -12.25 8.72 -9.72
CA LYS A 105 -11.99 10.15 -9.98
C LYS A 105 -10.53 10.38 -10.36
N VAL A 106 -9.58 9.74 -9.69
CA VAL A 106 -8.15 9.81 -10.05
C VAL A 106 -7.95 9.31 -11.47
N ASN A 107 -8.49 8.14 -11.81
CA ASN A 107 -8.46 7.56 -13.16
C ASN A 107 -8.99 8.54 -14.22
N GLN A 108 -10.14 9.17 -13.97
CA GLN A 108 -10.71 10.20 -14.86
C GLN A 108 -9.81 11.44 -14.96
N GLN A 109 -9.31 11.97 -13.84
CA GLN A 109 -8.46 13.16 -13.80
C GLN A 109 -7.16 12.97 -14.58
N LEU A 110 -6.53 11.80 -14.43
CA LEU A 110 -5.35 11.42 -15.19
C LEU A 110 -5.65 11.35 -16.68
N ALA A 111 -6.76 10.72 -17.06
CA ALA A 111 -7.20 10.63 -18.46
C ALA A 111 -7.49 12.00 -19.11
N GLU A 112 -7.92 12.97 -18.30
CA GLU A 112 -8.23 14.34 -18.74
C GLU A 112 -7.04 15.31 -18.63
N SER A 113 -5.93 14.87 -18.03
CA SER A 113 -4.71 15.68 -17.92
C SER A 113 -4.08 15.96 -19.28
N ASN A 114 -3.41 17.11 -19.38
CA ASN A 114 -2.67 17.44 -20.59
C ASN A 114 -1.52 16.46 -20.76
N SER A 115 -1.51 15.75 -21.88
CA SER A 115 -0.41 14.85 -22.22
C SER A 115 0.85 15.60 -22.62
N THR A 116 2.00 15.16 -22.13
CA THR A 116 3.33 15.54 -22.60
C THR A 116 3.56 15.07 -24.04
N ALA A 117 3.12 13.85 -24.36
CA ALA A 117 3.13 13.30 -25.72
C ALA A 117 1.96 12.34 -25.94
N SER A 118 1.67 12.04 -27.21
CA SER A 118 0.69 11.03 -27.59
C SER A 118 1.26 10.15 -28.69
N TYR A 119 0.98 8.85 -28.61
CA TYR A 119 1.43 7.87 -29.59
C TYR A 119 0.30 6.94 -30.02
N ASP A 120 0.30 6.56 -31.28
CA ASP A 120 -0.49 5.45 -31.80
C ASP A 120 0.38 4.47 -32.60
N VAL A 121 -0.22 3.39 -33.11
CA VAL A 121 0.50 2.34 -33.83
C VAL A 121 1.29 2.88 -35.03
N SER A 122 0.85 4.00 -35.64
CA SER A 122 1.49 4.59 -36.81
C SER A 122 2.80 5.33 -36.50
N ASP A 123 3.03 5.71 -35.24
CA ASP A 123 4.31 6.30 -34.78
C ASP A 123 5.44 5.26 -34.74
N PHE A 124 5.12 3.97 -34.84
CA PHE A 124 6.06 2.85 -34.79
C PHE A 124 6.07 2.04 -36.10
N PRO A 125 6.68 2.55 -37.17
CA PRO A 125 6.72 1.84 -38.46
C PRO A 125 7.47 0.50 -38.39
N ASP A 126 8.46 0.38 -37.50
CA ASP A 126 9.08 -0.89 -37.15
C ASP A 126 8.44 -1.47 -35.89
N GLN A 127 7.51 -2.39 -36.09
CA GLN A 127 6.77 -3.02 -35.00
C GLN A 127 7.65 -3.89 -34.09
N ASN A 128 8.88 -4.25 -34.51
CA ASN A 128 9.80 -4.99 -33.65
C ASN A 128 10.64 -4.09 -32.74
N ASN A 129 10.62 -2.77 -32.96
CA ASN A 129 11.43 -1.79 -32.25
C ASN A 129 10.55 -0.61 -31.81
N ARG A 130 9.62 -0.87 -30.89
CA ARG A 130 8.67 0.13 -30.38
C ARG A 130 9.17 0.68 -29.04
N VAL A 131 9.54 1.95 -29.02
CA VAL A 131 10.14 2.60 -27.84
C VAL A 131 9.45 3.94 -27.56
N ILE A 132 8.85 4.05 -26.38
CA ILE A 132 8.44 5.34 -25.81
C ILE A 132 9.59 5.78 -24.90
N ASP A 133 10.37 6.75 -25.37
CA ASP A 133 11.52 7.29 -24.64
C ASP A 133 11.14 8.59 -23.94
N VAL A 134 11.19 8.58 -22.61
CA VAL A 134 10.83 9.72 -21.77
C VAL A 134 12.04 10.53 -21.29
N SER A 135 13.27 10.15 -21.66
CA SER A 135 14.51 10.72 -21.10
C SER A 135 14.63 12.24 -21.27
N ASP A 136 14.14 12.77 -22.40
CA ASP A 136 14.17 14.21 -22.72
C ASP A 136 12.84 14.93 -22.43
N MET A 137 11.85 14.21 -21.90
CA MET A 137 10.54 14.77 -21.59
C MET A 137 10.60 15.55 -20.29
N LYS A 138 9.90 16.70 -20.28
CA LYS A 138 9.82 17.53 -19.08
C LYS A 138 8.61 17.12 -18.24
N PRO A 139 8.79 16.80 -16.95
CA PRO A 139 7.66 16.60 -16.07
C PRO A 139 6.84 17.89 -15.91
N ASN A 140 5.59 17.72 -15.51
CA ASN A 140 4.72 18.83 -15.09
C ASN A 140 5.12 19.33 -13.68
N ALA A 141 4.31 20.22 -13.10
CA ALA A 141 4.57 20.78 -11.77
C ALA A 141 4.45 19.75 -10.63
N ASP A 142 3.80 18.61 -10.87
CA ASP A 142 3.60 17.52 -9.92
C ASP A 142 4.60 16.37 -10.17
N ASN A 143 5.76 16.68 -10.79
CA ASN A 143 6.78 15.70 -11.19
C ASN A 143 6.24 14.50 -11.99
N LYS A 144 5.28 14.75 -12.90
CA LYS A 144 4.64 13.72 -13.75
C LYS A 144 4.88 13.92 -15.23
N ILE A 145 5.16 12.83 -15.96
CA ILE A 145 5.13 12.77 -17.43
C ILE A 145 3.88 12.00 -17.85
N ILE A 146 2.98 12.66 -18.57
CA ILE A 146 1.72 12.06 -19.02
C ILE A 146 1.82 11.69 -20.51
N ILE A 147 1.63 10.41 -20.83
CA ILE A 147 1.65 9.90 -22.19
C ILE A 147 0.29 9.32 -22.54
N ASN A 148 -0.29 9.72 -23.66
CA ASN A 148 -1.54 9.13 -24.14
C ASN A 148 -1.25 8.11 -25.25
N ILE A 149 -1.80 6.91 -25.12
CA ILE A 149 -1.80 5.89 -26.18
C ILE A 149 -3.18 5.33 -26.42
N THR A 150 -3.38 4.70 -27.57
CA THR A 150 -4.56 3.88 -27.87
C THR A 150 -4.32 2.43 -27.47
N ALA A 151 -5.36 1.70 -27.05
CA ALA A 151 -5.21 0.32 -26.56
C ALA A 151 -4.64 -0.67 -27.60
N ASP A 152 -4.74 -0.38 -28.91
CA ASP A 152 -4.17 -1.19 -29.98
C ASP A 152 -2.62 -1.23 -29.97
N MET A 153 -1.97 -0.24 -29.36
CA MET A 153 -0.53 -0.25 -29.07
C MET A 153 -0.09 -1.47 -28.26
N LEU A 154 -0.97 -1.97 -27.40
CA LEU A 154 -0.71 -3.10 -26.50
C LEU A 154 -1.22 -4.44 -27.05
N ALA A 155 -1.99 -4.42 -28.15
CA ALA A 155 -2.61 -5.61 -28.72
C ALA A 155 -1.67 -6.45 -29.60
N GLY A 156 -0.56 -5.88 -30.05
CA GLY A 156 0.45 -6.54 -30.88
C GLY A 156 1.25 -7.61 -30.11
N ASN A 157 1.93 -8.51 -30.82
CA ASN A 157 2.71 -9.62 -30.27
C ASN A 157 4.23 -9.35 -30.22
N THR A 158 4.63 -8.10 -30.35
CA THR A 158 6.01 -7.64 -30.19
C THR A 158 6.15 -6.84 -28.90
N PRO A 159 7.36 -6.63 -28.35
CA PRO A 159 7.52 -5.81 -27.16
C PRO A 159 7.18 -4.33 -27.39
N LEU A 160 6.81 -3.63 -26.31
CA LEU A 160 6.81 -2.19 -26.19
C LEU A 160 7.79 -1.82 -25.06
N THR A 161 8.82 -1.05 -25.39
CA THR A 161 9.81 -0.58 -24.41
C THR A 161 9.46 0.82 -23.93
N ILE A 162 9.43 1.01 -22.62
CA ILE A 162 9.43 2.31 -21.97
C ILE A 162 10.87 2.60 -21.54
N ALA A 163 11.47 3.64 -22.11
CA ALA A 163 12.88 3.98 -21.89
C ALA A 163 13.01 5.32 -21.15
N GLY A 164 14.01 5.45 -20.29
CA GLY A 164 14.33 6.70 -19.58
C GLY A 164 13.63 6.86 -18.24
N LEU A 165 13.03 5.81 -17.69
CA LEU A 165 12.54 5.84 -16.30
C LEU A 165 13.72 6.01 -15.34
N SER A 166 13.52 6.74 -14.24
CA SER A 166 14.52 6.78 -13.16
C SER A 166 14.57 5.42 -12.44
N PRO A 167 15.75 4.91 -12.07
CA PRO A 167 15.86 3.79 -11.13
C PRO A 167 15.88 4.25 -9.66
N GLU A 168 16.01 5.55 -9.41
CA GLU A 168 16.10 6.14 -8.08
C GLU A 168 14.72 6.44 -7.50
N GLU A 169 14.55 6.26 -6.19
CA GLU A 169 13.31 6.49 -5.44
C GLU A 169 12.64 7.83 -5.78
N SER A 170 13.40 8.93 -5.88
CA SER A 170 12.86 10.26 -6.23
C SER A 170 12.49 10.45 -7.72
N GLY A 171 12.36 9.36 -8.47
CA GLY A 171 12.10 9.35 -9.89
C GLY A 171 10.80 10.03 -10.30
N THR A 172 10.80 10.60 -11.52
CA THR A 172 9.60 11.16 -12.15
C THR A 172 8.58 10.06 -12.44
N THR A 173 7.34 10.26 -11.97
CA THR A 173 6.21 9.37 -12.26
C THR A 173 5.79 9.47 -13.72
N VAL A 174 5.83 8.36 -14.46
CA VAL A 174 5.35 8.25 -15.84
C VAL A 174 3.98 7.59 -15.85
N ILE A 175 2.99 8.34 -16.34
CA ILE A 175 1.60 7.88 -16.45
C ILE A 175 1.28 7.67 -17.92
N ILE A 176 1.00 6.42 -18.29
CA ILE A 176 0.54 6.05 -19.61
C ILE A 176 -0.98 5.89 -19.58
N ASN A 177 -1.69 6.90 -20.07
CA ASN A 177 -3.13 6.87 -20.28
C ASN A 177 -3.46 6.03 -21.52
N VAL A 178 -4.17 4.93 -21.34
CA VAL A 178 -4.58 4.01 -22.40
C VAL A 178 -6.05 4.19 -22.71
N ASP A 179 -6.36 4.79 -23.87
CA ASP A 179 -7.74 4.93 -24.34
C ASP A 179 -8.22 3.62 -24.97
N THR A 180 -9.26 3.04 -24.37
CA THR A 180 -9.90 1.79 -24.82
C THR A 180 -10.84 1.99 -26.01
N GLN A 181 -11.24 3.24 -26.30
CA GLN A 181 -12.06 3.62 -27.46
C GLN A 181 -13.36 2.82 -27.60
N GLY A 182 -14.02 2.51 -26.48
CA GLY A 182 -15.28 1.76 -26.44
C GLY A 182 -15.15 0.26 -26.71
N GLN A 183 -13.94 -0.29 -26.72
CA GLN A 183 -13.74 -1.74 -26.76
C GLN A 183 -14.26 -2.37 -25.45
N ALA A 184 -14.94 -3.51 -25.54
CA ALA A 184 -15.43 -4.23 -24.36
C ALA A 184 -14.42 -5.26 -23.84
N ASP A 185 -13.62 -5.82 -24.74
CA ASP A 185 -12.60 -6.83 -24.44
C ASP A 185 -11.26 -6.33 -24.99
N LEU A 186 -10.26 -6.23 -24.13
CA LEU A 186 -8.88 -5.90 -24.50
C LEU A 186 -7.99 -7.13 -24.31
N LYS A 187 -7.13 -7.38 -25.29
CA LYS A 187 -6.06 -8.36 -25.20
C LYS A 187 -4.73 -7.65 -25.26
N LEU A 188 -4.02 -7.64 -24.14
CA LEU A 188 -2.69 -7.05 -24.04
C LEU A 188 -1.67 -8.17 -24.30
N ASN A 189 -1.20 -8.25 -25.55
CA ASN A 189 -0.26 -9.29 -26.01
C ASN A 189 1.18 -8.77 -26.12
N SER A 190 1.38 -7.47 -25.94
CA SER A 190 2.71 -6.85 -26.01
C SER A 190 3.40 -7.02 -24.68
N GLN A 191 4.60 -7.61 -24.69
CA GLN A 191 5.47 -7.58 -23.52
C GLN A 191 5.85 -6.13 -23.23
N ILE A 192 5.70 -5.71 -21.98
CA ILE A 192 6.22 -4.41 -21.54
C ILE A 192 7.65 -4.60 -21.07
N LYS A 193 8.57 -3.80 -21.62
CA LYS A 193 9.97 -3.76 -21.20
C LYS A 193 10.30 -2.40 -20.64
N ILE A 194 11.13 -2.36 -19.61
CA ILE A 194 11.62 -1.12 -19.02
C ILE A 194 13.13 -1.04 -19.22
N LYS A 195 13.57 0.12 -19.69
CA LYS A 195 14.97 0.51 -19.73
C LYS A 195 15.16 1.80 -18.95
N TYR A 196 15.92 1.75 -17.87
CA TYR A 196 16.16 2.91 -17.01
C TYR A 196 17.08 3.94 -17.68
N SER A 197 17.07 5.16 -17.14
CA SER A 197 17.86 6.30 -17.60
C SER A 197 19.38 6.09 -17.44
N ASP A 198 19.80 5.20 -16.54
CA ASP A 198 21.20 4.79 -16.38
C ASP A 198 21.64 3.75 -17.45
N GLY A 199 20.70 3.29 -18.29
CA GLY A 199 20.92 2.33 -19.35
C GLY A 199 20.69 0.87 -18.97
N SER A 200 20.42 0.57 -17.70
CA SER A 200 20.07 -0.78 -17.23
C SER A 200 18.66 -1.20 -17.66
N ASP A 201 18.43 -2.50 -17.75
CA ASP A 201 17.12 -3.08 -18.05
C ASP A 201 16.47 -3.60 -16.76
N ARG A 202 15.15 -3.44 -16.64
CA ARG A 202 14.34 -4.09 -15.60
C ARG A 202 13.54 -5.22 -16.23
N ASN A 203 13.80 -6.45 -15.81
CA ASN A 203 13.02 -7.64 -16.15
C ASN A 203 12.03 -7.96 -15.03
N ASN A 204 10.99 -8.76 -15.31
CA ASN A 204 10.09 -9.27 -14.28
C ASN A 204 10.88 -10.06 -13.20
N GLN A 205 10.70 -9.70 -11.93
CA GLN A 205 11.37 -10.36 -10.80
C GLN A 205 10.63 -10.09 -9.49
N GLU A 206 10.80 -10.99 -8.53
CA GLU A 206 10.45 -10.70 -7.14
C GLU A 206 11.44 -9.69 -6.55
N THR A 207 10.94 -8.76 -5.74
CA THR A 207 11.74 -7.72 -5.08
C THR A 207 11.11 -7.35 -3.73
N GLU A 208 11.94 -6.81 -2.84
CA GLU A 208 11.52 -6.13 -1.60
C GLU A 208 11.90 -4.63 -1.63
N ASP A 209 12.66 -4.21 -2.64
CA ASP A 209 12.92 -2.81 -2.98
C ASP A 209 11.96 -2.39 -4.10
N PHE A 210 11.16 -1.36 -3.83
CA PHE A 210 10.15 -0.84 -4.74
C PHE A 210 10.50 0.56 -5.25
N GLY A 211 11.63 1.13 -4.82
CA GLY A 211 12.03 2.50 -5.13
C GLY A 211 12.07 2.81 -6.62
N ASP A 212 12.23 1.79 -7.46
CA ASP A 212 12.40 1.92 -8.91
C ASP A 212 11.08 1.86 -9.72
N ASN A 213 9.91 1.69 -9.09
CA ASN A 213 8.64 1.69 -9.83
C ASN A 213 8.03 3.09 -9.98
N HIS A 214 8.23 3.71 -11.14
CA HIS A 214 7.59 4.99 -11.49
C HIS A 214 6.59 4.87 -12.65
N LEU A 215 6.11 3.67 -12.99
CA LEU A 215 5.28 3.47 -14.17
C LEU A 215 3.83 3.13 -13.78
N LEU A 216 2.91 4.02 -14.14
CA LEU A 216 1.47 3.82 -13.97
C LEU A 216 0.76 3.72 -15.33
N TRP A 217 0.04 2.63 -15.56
CA TRP A 217 -0.87 2.42 -16.67
C TRP A 217 -2.30 2.77 -16.26
N ASN A 218 -2.82 3.88 -16.76
CA ASN A 218 -4.17 4.36 -16.47
C ASN A 218 -5.13 4.02 -17.62
N PHE A 219 -6.00 3.03 -17.45
CA PHE A 219 -6.92 2.60 -18.50
C PHE A 219 -8.27 3.31 -18.38
N TYR A 220 -8.74 3.90 -19.48
CA TYR A 220 -9.98 4.67 -19.51
C TYR A 220 -10.71 4.50 -20.84
N ASP A 221 -12.01 4.80 -20.86
CA ASP A 221 -12.80 4.78 -22.10
C ASP A 221 -13.20 6.20 -22.49
N SER A 222 -12.60 6.74 -23.55
CA SER A 222 -12.93 8.09 -24.02
C SER A 222 -14.39 8.23 -24.48
N THR A 223 -15.05 7.13 -24.84
CA THR A 223 -16.45 7.09 -25.30
C THR A 223 -17.45 7.05 -24.14
N ALA A 224 -17.01 6.64 -22.95
CA ALA A 224 -17.81 6.66 -21.73
C ALA A 224 -17.87 8.08 -21.13
N SER A 225 -19.02 8.45 -20.57
CA SER A 225 -19.21 9.79 -19.99
C SER A 225 -18.44 10.01 -18.69
N ASP A 226 -18.18 8.95 -17.95
CA ASP A 226 -17.43 8.92 -16.68
C ASP A 226 -15.96 8.48 -16.88
N LYS A 227 -15.54 8.32 -18.15
CA LYS A 227 -14.23 7.82 -18.56
C LYS A 227 -13.89 6.41 -18.06
N GLN A 228 -14.82 5.70 -17.46
CA GLN A 228 -14.55 4.39 -16.88
C GLN A 228 -14.50 3.30 -17.95
N TYR A 229 -13.42 2.53 -17.96
CA TYR A 229 -13.37 1.27 -18.70
C TYR A 229 -13.97 0.15 -17.83
N GLY A 230 -15.16 -0.32 -18.22
CA GLY A 230 -15.89 -1.39 -17.53
C GLY A 230 -15.77 -2.77 -18.17
N GLY A 231 -14.85 -2.94 -19.11
CA GLY A 231 -14.67 -4.17 -19.89
C GLY A 231 -13.74 -5.18 -19.24
N THR A 232 -13.40 -6.23 -19.99
CA THR A 232 -12.44 -7.25 -19.57
C THR A 232 -11.09 -7.03 -20.25
N MET A 233 -10.02 -6.98 -19.47
CA MET A 233 -8.64 -6.90 -19.94
C MET A 233 -7.94 -8.23 -19.69
N THR A 234 -7.45 -8.87 -20.75
CA THR A 234 -6.65 -10.09 -20.65
C THR A 234 -5.20 -9.76 -20.95
N ILE A 235 -4.31 -10.01 -19.98
CA ILE A 235 -2.87 -9.79 -20.10
C ILE A 235 -2.24 -11.13 -20.45
N ASP A 236 -1.82 -11.26 -21.70
CA ASP A 236 -1.33 -12.50 -22.33
C ASP A 236 0.20 -12.46 -22.61
N ALA A 237 0.90 -11.43 -22.11
CA ALA A 237 2.36 -11.29 -22.15
C ALA A 237 2.89 -10.69 -20.82
N PRO A 238 4.18 -10.89 -20.47
CA PRO A 238 4.74 -10.29 -19.26
C PRO A 238 4.56 -8.76 -19.25
N PHE A 239 4.10 -8.24 -18.12
CA PHE A 239 3.68 -6.86 -17.98
C PHE A 239 4.39 -6.22 -16.78
N GLN A 240 4.86 -5.00 -16.94
CA GLN A 240 5.61 -4.26 -15.92
C GLN A 240 4.98 -2.87 -15.74
N GLY A 241 4.84 -2.47 -14.47
CA GLY A 241 4.25 -1.21 -14.04
C GLY A 241 2.88 -1.43 -13.42
N SER A 242 2.48 -0.48 -12.58
CA SER A 242 1.21 -0.53 -11.85
C SER A 242 0.03 -0.21 -12.76
N ILE A 243 -1.11 -0.86 -12.55
CA ILE A 243 -2.32 -0.73 -13.37
C ILE A 243 -3.45 -0.11 -12.55
N LEU A 244 -4.01 0.99 -13.07
CA LEU A 244 -5.22 1.63 -12.57
C LEU A 244 -6.37 1.44 -13.57
N ALA A 245 -7.30 0.54 -13.26
CA ALA A 245 -8.51 0.26 -14.04
C ALA A 245 -9.69 -0.09 -13.11
N PRO A 246 -10.14 0.86 -12.25
CA PRO A 246 -10.99 0.58 -11.08
C PRO A 246 -12.41 0.09 -11.39
N SER A 247 -12.80 0.02 -12.67
CA SER A 247 -14.10 -0.51 -13.11
C SER A 247 -13.97 -1.77 -13.96
N ALA A 248 -12.74 -2.24 -14.25
CA ALA A 248 -12.49 -3.33 -15.17
C ALA A 248 -12.35 -4.69 -14.47
N GLU A 249 -12.58 -5.77 -15.24
CA GLU A 249 -12.08 -7.11 -14.90
C GLU A 249 -10.70 -7.31 -15.54
N ILE A 250 -9.70 -7.66 -14.74
CA ILE A 250 -8.34 -7.97 -15.22
C ILE A 250 -8.09 -9.47 -15.06
N ILE A 251 -7.65 -10.11 -16.14
CA ILE A 251 -7.22 -11.51 -16.18
C ILE A 251 -5.74 -11.54 -16.57
N ALA A 252 -4.87 -11.82 -15.61
CA ALA A 252 -3.43 -11.95 -15.84
C ALA A 252 -3.06 -13.40 -16.12
N ASN A 253 -2.80 -13.73 -17.40
CA ASN A 253 -2.36 -15.06 -17.85
C ASN A 253 -0.84 -15.20 -17.89
N GLN A 254 -0.09 -14.12 -17.61
CA GLN A 254 1.36 -14.04 -17.59
C GLN A 254 1.82 -13.22 -16.39
N ASN A 255 3.14 -13.22 -16.15
CA ASN A 255 3.73 -12.52 -15.01
C ASN A 255 3.47 -11.01 -15.08
N LEU A 256 3.13 -10.43 -13.94
CA LEU A 256 2.88 -9.00 -13.79
C LEU A 256 3.62 -8.46 -12.55
N ASP A 257 4.47 -7.47 -12.77
CA ASP A 257 5.16 -6.74 -11.70
C ASP A 257 4.50 -5.36 -11.55
N GLY A 258 3.90 -5.08 -10.39
CA GLY A 258 3.21 -3.83 -10.13
C GLY A 258 2.01 -3.98 -9.19
N ASN A 259 1.36 -2.86 -8.88
CA ASN A 259 0.05 -2.87 -8.23
C ASN A 259 -1.06 -3.08 -9.28
N ILE A 260 -2.15 -3.75 -8.90
CA ILE A 260 -3.33 -3.91 -9.76
C ILE A 260 -4.56 -3.39 -9.03
N ILE A 261 -5.16 -2.32 -9.54
CA ILE A 261 -6.43 -1.77 -9.04
C ILE A 261 -7.53 -2.04 -10.07
N ALA A 262 -8.45 -2.94 -9.75
CA ALA A 262 -9.57 -3.33 -10.61
C ALA A 262 -10.79 -3.79 -9.79
N ASP A 263 -11.96 -3.79 -10.42
CA ASP A 263 -13.20 -4.32 -9.82
C ASP A 263 -13.09 -5.83 -9.55
N LYS A 264 -12.38 -6.52 -10.45
CA LYS A 264 -12.08 -7.95 -10.32
C LYS A 264 -10.71 -8.26 -10.90
N VAL A 265 -9.94 -9.07 -10.17
CA VAL A 265 -8.63 -9.57 -10.62
C VAL A 265 -8.63 -11.09 -10.60
N VAL A 266 -8.17 -11.70 -11.69
CA VAL A 266 -7.93 -13.14 -11.83
C VAL A 266 -6.47 -13.34 -12.21
N ILE A 267 -5.69 -13.98 -11.34
CA ILE A 267 -4.29 -14.31 -11.58
C ILE A 267 -4.18 -15.79 -11.94
N ASN A 268 -3.73 -16.07 -13.17
CA ASN A 268 -3.49 -17.44 -13.68
C ASN A 268 -1.99 -17.77 -13.80
N ALA A 269 -1.12 -16.79 -13.56
CA ALA A 269 0.34 -16.91 -13.54
C ALA A 269 0.89 -16.36 -12.21
N GLU A 270 1.98 -15.59 -12.23
CA GLU A 270 2.51 -14.93 -11.04
C GLU A 270 2.23 -13.43 -11.05
N SER A 271 2.03 -12.86 -9.87
CA SER A 271 2.11 -11.41 -9.66
C SER A 271 3.23 -11.11 -8.67
N HIS A 272 4.03 -10.08 -8.90
CA HIS A 272 5.10 -9.66 -8.00
C HIS A 272 4.77 -8.26 -7.47
N ARG A 273 4.86 -8.08 -6.14
CA ARG A 273 4.69 -6.75 -5.53
C ARG A 273 5.80 -5.85 -6.03
N TRP A 274 5.41 -4.70 -6.56
CA TRP A 274 6.31 -3.66 -7.01
C TRP A 274 5.54 -2.36 -6.89
N ASP A 275 5.64 -1.72 -5.74
CA ASP A 275 4.73 -0.63 -5.37
C ASP A 275 5.07 0.65 -6.13
N LEU A 276 4.06 1.31 -6.71
CA LEU A 276 4.23 2.57 -7.41
C LEU A 276 4.75 3.64 -6.44
N GLN A 277 5.87 4.25 -6.81
CA GLN A 277 6.45 5.40 -6.12
C GLN A 277 6.03 6.68 -6.84
N ASP A 278 5.14 7.46 -6.23
CA ASP A 278 4.72 8.77 -6.75
C ASP A 278 5.35 9.89 -5.92
N HIS A 279 6.37 10.53 -6.46
CA HIS A 279 7.06 11.64 -5.81
C HIS A 279 6.51 12.95 -6.33
N THR A 280 5.47 13.47 -5.69
CA THR A 280 5.09 14.88 -5.83
C THR A 280 5.88 15.67 -4.79
N ASP A 281 6.57 16.74 -5.18
CA ASP A 281 7.46 17.57 -4.35
C ASP A 281 6.80 18.26 -3.12
N GLU A 282 5.63 17.81 -2.65
CA GLU A 282 4.98 18.31 -1.43
C GLU A 282 5.42 17.57 -0.15
N GLU A 283 6.27 16.54 -0.23
CA GLU A 283 6.75 15.76 0.93
C GLU A 283 8.28 15.75 1.08
N GLU A 284 8.91 16.91 1.22
CA GLU A 284 10.18 17.00 1.93
C GLU A 284 9.97 17.74 3.25
N ASP A 285 9.35 17.09 4.23
CA ASP A 285 9.56 17.33 5.67
C ASP A 285 8.83 16.27 6.52
N GLY A 286 9.27 15.01 6.44
CA GLY A 286 9.26 14.11 7.59
C GLY A 286 8.37 12.86 7.55
N ASP A 287 9.06 11.73 7.75
CA ASP A 287 8.56 10.40 8.11
C ASP A 287 7.83 9.64 6.99
N GLY A 288 8.40 8.50 6.61
CA GLY A 288 7.95 7.70 5.48
C GLY A 288 6.50 7.27 5.66
N ASN A 289 5.62 7.75 4.79
CA ASN A 289 4.23 7.33 4.76
C ASN A 289 3.87 6.83 3.36
N GLU A 290 3.23 5.67 3.37
CA GLU A 290 2.44 5.15 2.26
C GLU A 290 1.42 6.21 1.82
N LEU A 291 1.62 6.74 0.61
CA LEU A 291 0.70 7.49 -0.26
C LEU A 291 -0.68 7.86 0.33
N GLU A 292 -0.78 8.98 1.07
CA GLU A 292 -2.03 9.73 1.19
C GLU A 292 -2.10 10.79 0.08
N ILE A 293 -2.80 10.48 -1.02
CA ILE A 293 -3.14 11.49 -2.03
C ILE A 293 -4.12 12.49 -1.41
N ALA A 294 -3.60 13.58 -0.85
CA ALA A 294 -4.39 14.67 -0.30
C ALA A 294 -5.00 15.52 -1.42
N VAL A 295 -6.35 15.57 -1.50
CA VAL A 295 -7.09 16.60 -2.23
C VAL A 295 -8.13 17.20 -1.29
N PRO A 296 -8.22 18.54 -1.18
CA PRO A 296 -8.99 19.19 -0.12
C PRO A 296 -10.50 18.93 -0.22
N LEU A 297 -11.10 18.59 0.93
CA LEU A 297 -12.55 18.55 1.13
C LEU A 297 -13.15 19.96 0.93
N PRO A 298 -14.22 20.12 0.12
CA PRO A 298 -14.84 21.42 -0.07
C PRO A 298 -15.76 21.78 1.10
N GLY A 299 -15.43 22.87 1.79
CA GLY A 299 -16.41 23.77 2.40
C GLY A 299 -16.67 23.65 3.90
N ILE A 300 -15.76 24.19 4.73
CA ILE A 300 -16.12 24.84 5.99
C ILE A 300 -15.34 26.17 6.07
N ASP A 301 -16.04 27.28 5.81
CA ASP A 301 -15.51 28.63 5.93
C ASP A 301 -15.45 29.01 7.43
N VAL A 302 -14.26 28.92 8.02
CA VAL A 302 -14.00 29.42 9.38
C VAL A 302 -12.94 30.51 9.28
N GLN A 303 -13.38 31.76 9.19
CA GLN A 303 -12.50 32.92 9.34
C GLN A 303 -11.93 32.95 10.76
N PHE A 304 -10.61 32.80 10.87
CA PHE A 304 -9.85 33.19 12.06
C PHE A 304 -9.07 34.50 11.78
N PRO A 305 -8.99 35.42 12.76
CA PRO A 305 -8.60 36.81 12.53
C PRO A 305 -7.09 37.00 12.34
N GLU A 306 -6.73 37.97 11.50
CA GLU A 306 -5.35 38.45 11.28
C GLU A 306 -4.78 39.17 12.50
N GLU A 307 -3.55 38.81 12.88
CA GLU A 307 -2.67 39.55 13.79
C GLU A 307 -1.38 39.97 13.04
N PRO A 308 -0.73 41.07 13.44
CA PRO A 308 -0.27 42.09 12.50
C PRO A 308 1.21 42.01 12.07
N ASN A 309 1.45 42.64 10.91
CA ASN A 309 2.75 42.92 10.27
C ASN A 309 3.88 43.35 11.21
N THR A 310 5.06 42.77 11.00
CA THR A 310 6.34 43.37 11.36
C THR A 310 7.27 43.42 10.16
N GLU A 311 7.71 44.64 9.85
CA GLU A 311 8.52 45.03 8.70
C GLU A 311 9.95 44.46 8.71
N THR A 312 10.44 44.14 7.52
CA THR A 312 11.84 43.95 7.14
C THR A 312 12.64 45.25 7.23
N PRO A 313 13.98 45.17 7.44
CA PRO A 313 14.89 46.14 6.85
C PRO A 313 15.85 45.51 5.84
N ASP A 314 16.01 46.24 4.74
CA ASP A 314 16.89 46.06 3.60
C ASP A 314 18.33 45.62 3.91
N THR A 315 18.96 44.91 2.96
CA THR A 315 20.37 45.17 2.64
C THR A 315 20.70 44.81 1.20
N GLU A 316 21.61 45.62 0.65
CA GLU A 316 21.81 45.92 -0.76
C GLU A 316 22.52 44.83 -1.58
N ASN A 317 22.22 44.84 -2.87
CA ASN A 317 22.93 44.17 -3.95
C ASN A 317 24.29 44.86 -4.20
N PRO A 318 25.30 44.14 -4.70
CA PRO A 318 25.91 44.63 -5.95
C PRO A 318 26.21 43.52 -6.96
N ASP A 319 25.88 43.84 -8.21
CA ASP A 319 26.38 43.22 -9.44
C ASP A 319 27.89 42.98 -9.41
N THR A 320 28.38 41.91 -10.07
CA THR A 320 29.38 42.03 -11.15
C THR A 320 29.67 40.69 -11.85
N GLU A 321 29.53 40.75 -13.18
CA GLU A 321 30.37 40.19 -14.25
C GLU A 321 30.57 38.67 -14.43
N ASN A 322 30.13 38.23 -15.61
CA ASN A 322 30.52 37.02 -16.32
C ASN A 322 31.78 37.29 -17.16
N PRO A 323 32.74 36.36 -17.26
CA PRO A 323 33.10 35.90 -18.60
C PRO A 323 33.53 34.42 -18.72
N GLY A 324 32.99 33.75 -19.75
CA GLY A 324 33.78 33.13 -20.81
C GLY A 324 34.36 31.72 -20.63
N THR A 325 33.71 30.74 -21.27
CA THR A 325 34.23 29.66 -22.15
C THR A 325 35.61 29.03 -21.86
N GLU A 326 35.66 27.68 -21.75
CA GLU A 326 36.46 26.78 -22.60
C GLU A 326 35.87 25.33 -22.60
N ILE A 327 35.71 24.75 -23.81
CA ILE A 327 35.59 23.31 -24.14
C ILE A 327 36.91 23.01 -24.89
N PRO A 328 37.66 21.90 -24.67
CA PRO A 328 37.34 20.59 -25.29
C PRO A 328 37.94 19.29 -24.70
N GLY A 329 37.30 18.15 -25.00
CA GLY A 329 38.02 16.91 -25.33
C GLY A 329 37.42 15.59 -24.85
N GLU A 330 36.64 14.94 -25.70
CA GLU A 330 36.58 13.47 -25.86
C GLU A 330 37.47 13.07 -27.06
N PRO A 331 37.81 11.79 -27.36
CA PRO A 331 37.13 10.54 -26.96
C PRO A 331 38.06 9.36 -26.58
N ASN A 332 37.50 8.23 -26.13
CA ASN A 332 37.96 6.93 -26.64
C ASN A 332 36.90 5.82 -26.59
N GLU A 333 36.86 5.06 -27.68
CA GLU A 333 36.00 3.92 -27.99
C GLU A 333 36.42 2.64 -27.22
N GLY A 334 35.44 1.75 -27.00
CA GLY A 334 35.66 0.37 -26.56
C GLY A 334 34.39 -0.46 -26.71
N THR A 335 34.26 -1.12 -27.86
CA THR A 335 33.31 -2.20 -28.17
C THR A 335 33.55 -3.44 -27.29
N ASP A 336 32.49 -4.13 -26.87
CA ASP A 336 32.49 -5.60 -26.88
C ASP A 336 31.07 -6.18 -27.05
N GLU A 337 31.01 -7.30 -27.75
CA GLU A 337 29.83 -7.99 -28.25
C GLU A 337 29.31 -9.04 -27.24
N GLY A 338 27.98 -9.19 -27.15
CA GLY A 338 27.24 -10.46 -27.04
C GLY A 338 27.40 -11.35 -25.80
N GLU A 339 26.28 -11.69 -25.16
CA GLU A 339 25.80 -13.07 -25.03
C GLU A 339 24.33 -13.08 -24.57
N GLU A 340 23.48 -13.81 -25.31
CA GLU A 340 22.09 -14.11 -24.99
C GLU A 340 22.07 -15.27 -23.99
N ASP A 341 21.64 -15.01 -22.75
CA ASP A 341 21.42 -16.06 -21.76
C ASP A 341 19.91 -16.31 -21.57
N LEU A 342 19.44 -17.37 -22.24
CA LEU A 342 18.16 -18.03 -22.02
C LEU A 342 18.26 -18.92 -20.77
N TYR A 343 17.60 -18.54 -19.67
CA TYR A 343 17.43 -19.44 -18.53
C TYR A 343 16.02 -20.07 -18.55
N GLU A 344 15.99 -21.35 -18.93
CA GLU A 344 14.89 -22.28 -18.70
C GLU A 344 14.94 -22.68 -17.21
N HIS A 345 13.87 -22.45 -16.44
CA HIS A 345 13.77 -22.95 -15.06
C HIS A 345 12.98 -24.25 -15.02
N GLU A 346 13.68 -25.31 -14.64
CA GLU A 346 13.12 -26.61 -14.28
C GLU A 346 12.20 -26.45 -13.05
N ARG A 347 11.01 -27.03 -13.13
CA ARG A 347 10.09 -27.19 -11.99
C ARG A 347 10.69 -28.17 -10.98
N PRO A 348 10.79 -27.86 -9.69
CA PRO A 348 11.06 -28.87 -8.68
C PRO A 348 9.77 -29.62 -8.34
N ASP A 349 9.82 -30.94 -8.51
CA ASP A 349 8.81 -31.87 -7.99
C ASP A 349 8.89 -31.88 -6.46
N TYR A 350 7.78 -31.51 -5.78
CA TYR A 350 7.67 -31.64 -4.33
C TYR A 350 7.42 -33.11 -3.95
N GLU A 351 8.46 -33.81 -3.48
CA GLU A 351 8.30 -34.99 -2.64
C GLU A 351 8.38 -34.62 -1.16
N ASP A 352 7.33 -35.01 -0.43
CA ASP A 352 7.18 -34.97 1.03
C ASP A 352 8.47 -35.30 1.79
N ASN A 353 8.87 -34.41 2.72
CA ASN A 353 9.47 -34.75 4.01
C ASN A 353 9.48 -33.50 4.92
N PHE A 354 8.44 -33.34 5.75
CA PHE A 354 8.43 -32.38 6.86
C PHE A 354 8.53 -33.14 8.18
N GLU A 355 9.74 -33.42 8.63
CA GLU A 355 10.06 -33.68 10.04
C GLU A 355 11.40 -33.00 10.34
N ASP A 356 11.43 -32.29 11.48
CA ASP A 356 12.53 -31.50 12.06
C ASP A 356 12.80 -30.11 11.47
N ASP A 357 12.09 -29.11 12.01
CA ASP A 357 12.70 -27.88 12.53
C ASP A 357 11.76 -27.23 13.55
N LEU A 358 11.64 -27.88 14.71
CA LEU A 358 11.01 -27.31 15.90
C LEU A 358 12.10 -26.53 16.66
N ILE A 359 12.26 -25.24 16.34
CA ILE A 359 13.15 -24.35 17.10
C ILE A 359 12.43 -23.89 18.36
N ASP A 360 13.05 -24.22 19.49
CA ASP A 360 12.69 -23.89 20.87
C ASP A 360 12.78 -22.37 21.08
N PHE A 361 11.64 -21.67 21.01
CA PHE A 361 11.51 -20.25 21.37
C PHE A 361 11.39 -20.16 22.90
N GLU A 362 12.53 -20.07 23.59
CA GLU A 362 12.57 -19.67 24.99
C GLU A 362 12.00 -18.25 25.11
N SER A 363 10.97 -18.14 25.96
CA SER A 363 10.18 -16.95 26.22
C SER A 363 11.00 -15.75 26.70
N GLU A 364 11.03 -14.67 25.92
CA GLU A 364 11.22 -13.33 26.47
C GLU A 364 9.84 -12.71 26.75
N SER A 365 9.67 -12.21 27.97
CA SER A 365 8.42 -11.62 28.45
C SER A 365 8.27 -10.20 27.88
N PRO A 366 7.07 -9.77 27.42
CA PRO A 366 6.84 -8.39 27.03
C PRO A 366 7.11 -7.44 28.21
N SER A 367 7.69 -6.28 27.93
CA SER A 367 8.07 -5.29 28.94
C SER A 367 6.90 -4.94 29.87
N GLU A 368 7.16 -4.86 31.18
CA GLU A 368 6.16 -4.67 32.25
C GLU A 368 5.34 -3.37 32.14
N ALA A 369 5.61 -2.48 31.19
CA ALA A 369 4.89 -1.23 31.00
C ALA A 369 3.60 -1.38 30.15
N HIS A 370 3.58 -2.27 29.15
CA HIS A 370 2.41 -2.43 28.27
C HIS A 370 1.31 -3.32 28.87
N ALA A 371 1.66 -4.18 29.84
CA ALA A 371 0.70 -5.06 30.51
C ALA A 371 -0.24 -4.34 31.49
N ASP A 372 0.12 -3.14 31.97
CA ASP A 372 -0.61 -2.45 33.05
C ASP A 372 -1.73 -1.51 32.53
N GLU A 373 -1.64 -1.02 31.29
CA GLU A 373 -2.56 -0.02 30.73
C GLU A 373 -3.75 -0.64 29.99
N GLU A 374 -3.54 -1.70 29.20
CA GLU A 374 -4.62 -2.49 28.60
C GLU A 374 -5.46 -3.19 29.68
N ALA A 375 -4.80 -3.64 30.76
CA ALA A 375 -5.45 -4.16 31.95
C ALA A 375 -6.32 -3.09 32.66
N LEU A 376 -6.02 -1.80 32.52
CA LEU A 376 -6.77 -0.70 33.13
C LEU A 376 -8.08 -0.43 32.37
N LEU A 377 -8.03 -0.33 31.04
CA LEU A 377 -9.21 -0.14 30.19
C LEU A 377 -10.18 -1.32 30.31
N ASN A 378 -9.65 -2.56 30.25
CA ASN A 378 -10.45 -3.78 30.42
C ASN A 378 -11.13 -3.85 31.80
N ARG A 379 -10.48 -3.35 32.86
CA ARG A 379 -11.08 -3.25 34.21
C ARG A 379 -12.19 -2.20 34.28
N VAL A 380 -12.03 -1.06 33.61
CA VAL A 380 -13.05 0.00 33.55
C VAL A 380 -14.28 -0.47 32.76
N ASP A 381 -14.08 -1.16 31.64
CA ASP A 381 -15.18 -1.69 30.82
C ASP A 381 -15.95 -2.82 31.53
N ALA A 382 -15.24 -3.71 32.23
CA ALA A 382 -15.87 -4.71 33.09
C ALA A 382 -16.70 -4.07 34.22
N ALA A 383 -16.24 -2.95 34.80
CA ALA A 383 -16.97 -2.21 35.83
C ALA A 383 -18.20 -1.48 35.26
N ILE A 384 -18.13 -0.96 34.04
CA ILE A 384 -19.29 -0.37 33.33
C ILE A 384 -20.34 -1.44 33.06
N ALA A 385 -19.93 -2.61 32.55
CA ALA A 385 -20.83 -3.73 32.28
C ALA A 385 -21.56 -4.19 33.56
N GLN A 386 -20.83 -4.30 34.68
CA GLN A 386 -21.41 -4.65 35.98
C GLN A 386 -22.37 -3.56 36.49
N ALA A 387 -21.99 -2.28 36.38
CA ALA A 387 -22.86 -1.16 36.80
C ALA A 387 -24.14 -1.05 35.97
N ARG A 388 -24.09 -1.41 34.67
CA ARG A 388 -25.26 -1.54 33.79
C ARG A 388 -26.14 -2.72 34.21
N ALA A 389 -25.55 -3.87 34.51
CA ALA A 389 -26.27 -5.05 35.00
C ALA A 389 -26.98 -4.78 36.34
N ASP A 390 -26.38 -3.96 37.21
CA ASP A 390 -26.94 -3.56 38.49
C ASP A 390 -27.93 -2.38 38.39
N GLY A 391 -28.21 -1.87 37.19
CA GLY A 391 -29.16 -0.78 36.94
C GLY A 391 -28.73 0.59 37.50
N ASN A 392 -27.44 0.78 37.79
CA ASN A 392 -26.93 1.99 38.44
C ASN A 392 -26.46 3.03 37.42
N ALA A 393 -27.42 3.73 36.81
CA ALA A 393 -27.17 4.72 35.76
C ALA A 393 -26.20 5.85 36.18
N ALA A 394 -26.20 6.26 37.45
CA ALA A 394 -25.31 7.31 37.94
C ALA A 394 -23.85 6.85 38.05
N LEU A 395 -23.62 5.55 38.31
CA LEU A 395 -22.28 4.97 38.33
C LEU A 395 -21.76 4.72 36.90
N VAL A 396 -22.64 4.27 36.00
CA VAL A 396 -22.33 4.11 34.57
C VAL A 396 -21.81 5.41 33.98
N ALA A 397 -22.54 6.53 34.15
CA ALA A 397 -22.14 7.83 33.62
C ALA A 397 -20.79 8.32 34.17
N ARG A 398 -20.45 7.98 35.42
CA ARG A 398 -19.15 8.33 36.02
C ARG A 398 -18.01 7.48 35.47
N LEU A 399 -18.24 6.18 35.28
CA LEU A 399 -17.24 5.28 34.72
C LEU A 399 -17.02 5.56 33.23
N GLU A 400 -18.05 5.95 32.49
CA GLU A 400 -17.94 6.40 31.10
C GLU A 400 -17.13 7.70 30.97
N ALA A 401 -17.26 8.64 31.91
CA ALA A 401 -16.40 9.82 31.96
C ALA A 401 -14.94 9.47 32.26
N VAL A 402 -14.68 8.58 33.22
CA VAL A 402 -13.32 8.09 33.52
C VAL A 402 -12.70 7.36 32.34
N ARG A 403 -13.50 6.57 31.60
CA ARG A 403 -13.08 5.94 30.36
C ARG A 403 -12.69 6.99 29.31
N GLY A 404 -13.47 8.05 29.17
CA GLY A 404 -13.17 9.19 28.28
C GLY A 404 -11.88 9.93 28.65
N ASP A 405 -11.65 10.17 29.95
CA ASP A 405 -10.42 10.82 30.43
C ASP A 405 -9.17 9.94 30.20
N ILE A 406 -9.29 8.61 30.35
CA ILE A 406 -8.21 7.65 30.03
C ILE A 406 -7.92 7.67 28.54
N LEU A 407 -8.96 7.62 27.69
CA LEU A 407 -8.78 7.71 26.24
C LEU A 407 -8.13 9.04 25.84
N ALA A 408 -8.55 10.16 26.41
CA ALA A 408 -7.95 11.47 26.13
C ALA A 408 -6.48 11.57 26.60
N ALA A 409 -6.15 10.99 27.75
CA ALA A 409 -4.78 10.95 28.25
C ALA A 409 -3.85 10.06 27.41
N LEU A 410 -4.41 9.08 26.71
CA LEU A 410 -3.73 8.22 25.74
C LEU A 410 -3.72 8.80 24.32
N GLY A 411 -4.30 9.99 24.08
CA GLY A 411 -4.41 10.59 22.74
C GLY A 411 -5.49 9.98 21.85
N LEU A 412 -6.43 9.22 22.42
CA LEU A 412 -7.47 8.42 21.75
C LEU A 412 -8.87 9.05 21.81
N SER A 413 -8.96 10.38 21.95
CA SER A 413 -10.25 11.08 22.14
C SER A 413 -11.14 11.13 20.90
N ASP A 414 -10.58 10.88 19.70
CA ASP A 414 -11.29 10.90 18.41
C ASP A 414 -11.64 9.49 17.89
N GLY A 415 -11.34 8.44 18.65
CA GLY A 415 -11.59 7.05 18.27
C GLY A 415 -10.55 6.13 18.90
N LEU A 416 -10.93 4.86 19.12
CA LEU A 416 -9.93 3.82 19.40
C LEU A 416 -8.93 3.78 18.24
N PRO A 417 -7.65 3.49 18.48
CA PRO A 417 -6.68 3.40 17.41
C PRO A 417 -7.14 2.29 16.46
N GLN A 418 -7.37 2.65 15.20
CA GLN A 418 -7.57 1.66 14.14
C GLN A 418 -6.19 1.06 13.88
N THR A 419 -5.94 -0.09 14.50
CA THR A 419 -4.66 -0.82 14.56
C THR A 419 -3.61 -0.16 15.48
N GLY A 420 -2.84 -0.99 16.20
CA GLY A 420 -1.92 -0.59 17.28
C GLY A 420 -0.67 0.18 16.86
N GLU A 421 -0.75 1.04 15.85
CA GLU A 421 0.35 1.93 15.45
C GLU A 421 0.32 3.23 16.25
N ALA A 422 0.69 3.10 17.53
CA ALA A 422 1.18 4.22 18.32
C ALA A 422 2.41 3.75 19.10
N ALA A 423 3.42 3.20 18.41
CA ALA A 423 4.66 2.79 19.04
C ALA A 423 5.72 3.91 19.07
N ASP A 424 5.76 4.83 18.10
CA ASP A 424 7.03 5.55 17.85
C ASP A 424 7.15 7.01 18.30
N ASN A 425 6.21 7.56 19.11
CA ASN A 425 6.44 8.93 19.63
C ASN A 425 6.06 9.22 21.09
N TRP A 426 5.91 8.19 21.93
CA TRP A 426 5.29 8.39 23.26
C TRP A 426 6.24 8.88 24.38
N LEU A 427 7.54 8.98 24.14
CA LEU A 427 8.54 9.28 25.18
C LEU A 427 8.56 10.74 25.71
N ARG A 428 7.61 11.60 25.32
CA ARG A 428 7.51 12.99 25.81
C ARG A 428 6.34 13.28 26.76
N ILE A 429 5.46 12.32 27.05
CA ILE A 429 4.30 12.55 27.94
C ILE A 429 4.34 11.68 29.21
N VAL A 430 5.51 11.51 29.83
CA VAL A 430 5.63 10.95 31.21
C VAL A 430 5.42 12.03 32.29
N GLY A 431 4.81 13.17 31.94
CA GLY A 431 4.77 14.35 32.81
C GLY A 431 3.59 14.50 33.77
N LEU A 432 2.43 13.90 33.53
CA LEU A 432 1.18 14.38 34.17
C LEU A 432 0.13 13.30 34.45
N ALA A 433 0.46 12.26 35.23
CA ALA A 433 -0.56 11.48 35.94
C ALA A 433 -0.09 10.81 37.24
N LEU A 434 0.92 11.35 37.92
CA LEU A 434 1.14 11.06 39.34
C LEU A 434 0.38 12.08 40.21
N ALA A 435 -0.94 11.93 40.25
CA ALA A 435 -1.77 12.54 41.30
C ALA A 435 -2.94 11.59 41.61
N GLY A 436 -2.75 10.77 42.65
CA GLY A 436 -3.68 9.70 43.03
C GLY A 436 -5.05 10.17 43.54
N GLY A 437 -5.95 9.19 43.71
CA GLY A 437 -7.07 9.36 44.63
C GLY A 437 -8.38 8.62 44.36
N VAL A 438 -8.58 7.90 43.25
CA VAL A 438 -9.94 7.44 42.90
C VAL A 438 -10.21 5.93 43.13
N LEU A 439 -9.20 5.06 43.18
CA LEU A 439 -9.44 3.61 43.32
C LEU A 439 -9.44 3.06 44.76
N SER A 440 -9.19 3.89 45.78
CA SER A 440 -9.16 3.45 47.18
C SER A 440 -10.47 3.59 47.96
N THR A 441 -11.58 4.06 47.36
CA THR A 441 -12.85 4.30 48.09
C THR A 441 -14.00 3.34 47.82
N PHE A 442 -13.89 2.36 46.90
CA PHE A 442 -14.96 1.37 46.70
C PHE A 442 -14.58 0.00 47.25
N GLY A 443 -14.58 -0.07 48.58
CA GLY A 443 -14.37 -1.31 49.33
C GLY A 443 -15.41 -2.39 49.00
N ILE A 444 -14.92 -3.46 48.40
CA ILE A 444 -15.57 -4.78 48.40
C ILE A 444 -15.67 -5.25 49.86
N THR A 445 -16.79 -4.99 50.52
CA THR A 445 -17.11 -5.64 51.80
C THR A 445 -17.71 -7.00 51.53
N ARG A 446 -16.83 -8.01 51.54
CA ARG A 446 -17.17 -9.44 51.56
C ARG A 446 -17.89 -9.77 52.88
N ARG A 447 -19.23 -9.69 52.92
CA ARG A 447 -20.02 -10.25 54.04
C ARG A 447 -19.98 -11.78 53.98
N ARG A 448 -19.03 -12.40 54.69
CA ARG A 448 -19.15 -13.80 55.11
C ARG A 448 -20.16 -13.89 56.25
N ARG A 449 -21.30 -14.54 56.00
CA ARG A 449 -22.11 -15.17 57.04
C ARG A 449 -21.39 -16.46 57.47
N HIS A 450 -21.11 -16.61 58.75
CA HIS A 450 -21.31 -17.86 59.48
C HIS A 450 -21.20 -17.59 60.99
N ASN A 451 -22.33 -17.89 61.66
CA ASN A 451 -22.60 -18.15 63.08
C ASN A 451 -21.78 -17.44 64.16
#